data_AF-A0A7C2HKX9-F1
#
_entry.id   AF-A0A7C2HKX9-F1
#
_cell.length_a   1.000
_cell.length_b   1.000
_cell.length_c   1.000
_cell.angle_alpha   90.00
_cell.angle_beta   90.00
_cell.angle_gamma   90.00
#
_symmetry.space_group_name_H-M   'P 1'
#
loop_
_entity.id
_entity.type
_entity.pdbx_description
1 polymer ?
#
loop_
_entity_poly.entity_id
_entity_poly.type
_entity_poly.pdbx_seq_one_letter_code
_entity_poly.pdbx_strand_id
1 'polypeptide(L)' 'MEQVHDRQGRVIRPGARVWVLDDTAQAGEVRRVIPGYRGDRYALVAVIVDGAKAGKAERLVRAAEVEVVEEGVTRQA' A
#
# COMPACT_ATOMS: atom_id res chain seq x y z
N MET A 1 3.99 19.29 -4.29
CA MET A 1 3.99 18.08 -3.44
C MET A 1 4.41 16.91 -4.32
N GLU A 2 5.43 16.15 -3.93
CA GLU A 2 5.89 14.98 -4.68
C GLU A 2 4.83 13.87 -4.58
N GLN A 3 4.40 13.34 -5.72
CA GLN A 3 3.42 12.24 -5.77
C GLN A 3 4.14 10.91 -5.56
N VAL A 4 3.61 10.08 -4.67
CA VAL A 4 4.13 8.72 -4.44
C VAL A 4 3.40 7.76 -5.36
N HIS A 5 4.16 6.98 -6.10
CA HIS A 5 3.63 6.01 -7.05
C HIS A 5 3.92 4.57 -6.60
N ASP A 6 3.01 3.67 -6.94
CA ASP A 6 3.25 2.24 -6.87
C ASP A 6 4.21 1.77 -7.98
N ARG A 7 4.53 0.47 -8.02
CA ARG A 7 5.42 -0.09 -9.05
C ARG A 7 4.91 0.06 -10.49
N GLN A 8 3.61 0.30 -10.67
CA GLN A 8 2.95 0.47 -11.97
C GLN A 8 2.82 1.96 -12.34
N GLY A 9 3.36 2.88 -11.53
CA GLY A 9 3.27 4.31 -11.77
C GLY A 9 1.94 4.93 -11.30
N ARG A 10 1.10 4.19 -10.58
CA ARG A 10 -0.21 4.68 -10.10
C ARG A 10 -0.06 5.42 -8.79
N VAL A 11 -0.81 6.52 -8.65
CA VAL A 11 -0.73 7.39 -7.48
C VAL A 11 -1.27 6.69 -6.24
N ILE A 12 -0.43 6.59 -5.22
CA ILE A 12 -0.81 6.12 -3.89
C ILE A 12 -1.33 7.32 -3.09
N ARG A 13 -2.56 7.21 -2.57
CA ARG A 13 -3.22 8.26 -1.79
C ARG A 13 -3.99 7.66 -0.61
N PRO A 14 -4.21 8.41 0.49
CA PRO A 14 -5.12 7.98 1.55
C PRO A 14 -6.49 7.55 0.99
N GLY A 15 -7.02 6.45 1.52
CA GLY A 15 -8.26 5.81 1.07
C GLY A 15 -8.13 4.91 -0.16
N ALA A 16 -6.95 4.82 -0.79
CA ALA A 16 -6.75 3.89 -1.90
C ALA A 16 -6.80 2.44 -1.39
N ARG A 17 -7.57 1.59 -2.08
CA ARG A 17 -7.47 0.14 -1.92
C ARG A 17 -6.19 -0.37 -2.57
N VAL A 18 -5.50 -1.28 -1.90
CA VAL A 18 -4.22 -1.78 -2.34
C VAL A 18 -4.05 -3.27 -2.05
N TRP A 19 -3.20 -3.93 -2.83
CA TRP A 19 -2.54 -5.17 -2.43
C TRP A 19 -1.18 -4.84 -1.84
N VAL A 20 -0.90 -5.33 -0.64
CA VAL A 20 0.44 -5.37 -0.06
C VAL A 20 1.11 -6.63 -0.57
N LEU A 21 2.17 -6.49 -1.36
CA LEU A 21 2.86 -7.57 -2.07
C LEU A 21 3.88 -8.30 -1.17
N ASP A 22 3.47 -8.74 0.02
CA ASP A 22 4.27 -9.65 0.84
C ASP A 22 4.12 -11.12 0.35
N ASP A 23 4.70 -12.07 1.09
CA ASP A 23 4.66 -13.52 0.75
C ASP A 23 3.23 -14.04 0.48
N THR A 24 2.19 -13.37 0.99
CA THR A 24 0.79 -13.74 0.80
C THR A 24 -0.03 -12.49 0.52
N ALA A 25 0.16 -11.86 -0.64
CA ALA A 25 -0.51 -10.63 -1.09
C ALA A 25 -1.80 -10.27 -0.31
N GLN A 26 -1.74 -9.26 0.56
CA GLN A 26 -2.84 -8.92 1.47
C GLN A 26 -3.62 -7.70 0.98
N ALA A 27 -4.95 -7.77 1.02
CA ALA A 27 -5.78 -6.61 0.74
C ALA A 27 -5.67 -5.61 1.90
N GLY A 28 -5.66 -4.32 1.56
CA GLY A 28 -5.69 -3.26 2.55
C GLY A 28 -6.11 -1.91 2.00
N GLU A 29 -6.17 -0.93 2.89
CA GLU A 29 -6.48 0.46 2.58
C GLU A 29 -5.35 1.37 3.07
N VAL A 30 -4.93 2.30 2.22
CA VAL A 30 -3.91 3.28 2.57
C VAL A 30 -4.46 4.26 3.59
N ARG A 31 -3.86 4.30 4.79
CA ARG A 31 -4.18 5.30 5.82
C ARG A 31 -3.44 6.61 5.61
N ARG A 32 -2.14 6.53 5.31
CA ARG A 32 -1.28 7.71 5.07
C ARG A 32 -0.07 7.37 4.20
N VAL A 33 0.43 8.39 3.52
CA VAL A 33 1.66 8.35 2.74
C VAL A 33 2.73 9.15 3.49
N ILE A 34 3.94 8.61 3.57
CA ILE A 34 5.08 9.19 4.30
C ILE A 34 6.24 9.37 3.30
N PRO A 35 6.33 10.53 2.64
CA PRO A 35 7.43 10.84 1.73
C PRO A 35 8.76 10.95 2.50
N GLY A 36 9.84 10.37 1.96
CA GLY A 36 11.21 10.63 2.42
C GLY A 36 11.52 10.26 3.88
N TYR A 37 11.00 9.11 4.37
CA TYR A 37 11.19 8.71 5.77
C TYR A 37 12.69 8.46 6.10
N ARG A 38 13.29 9.28 6.98
CA ARG A 38 14.63 9.09 7.61
C ARG A 38 15.76 8.64 6.68
N GLY A 39 15.96 9.31 5.54
CA GLY A 39 17.06 8.99 4.63
C GLY A 39 16.86 7.69 3.85
N ASP A 40 15.68 7.09 3.96
CA ASP A 40 15.28 6.02 3.07
C ASP A 40 15.03 6.61 1.67
N ARG A 41 15.50 5.89 0.64
CA ARG A 41 15.37 6.32 -0.75
C ARG A 41 13.94 6.14 -1.29
N TYR A 42 13.07 5.55 -0.48
CA TYR A 42 11.72 5.18 -0.86
C TYR A 42 10.69 5.88 0.04
N ALA A 43 9.53 6.17 -0.54
CA ALA A 43 8.38 6.57 0.25
C ALA A 43 7.79 5.36 0.99
N LEU A 44 7.37 5.58 2.23
CA LEU A 44 6.62 4.59 3.01
C LEU A 44 5.12 4.87 2.93
N VAL A 45 4.34 3.81 3.04
CA VAL A 45 2.88 3.83 3.02
C VAL A 45 2.40 3.08 4.24
N ALA A 46 1.54 3.71 5.04
CA ALA A 46 0.83 3.03 6.11
C ALA A 46 -0.46 2.44 5.54
N VAL A 47 -0.59 1.12 5.58
CA VAL A 47 -1.73 0.37 5.05
C VAL A 47 -2.41 -0.36 6.21
N ILE A 48 -3.73 -0.24 6.30
CA ILE A 48 -4.54 -1.07 7.17
C ILE A 48 -4.87 -2.35 6.40
N VAL A 49 -4.36 -3.49 6.86
CA VAL A 49 -4.66 -4.81 6.30
C VAL A 49 -5.59 -5.59 7.22
N ASP A 50 -6.45 -6.41 6.65
CA ASP A 50 -7.28 -7.34 7.42
C ASP A 50 -6.44 -8.58 7.77
N GLY A 51 -5.97 -8.66 9.02
CA GLY A 51 -5.21 -9.80 9.50
C GLY A 51 -6.14 -10.97 9.81
N ALA A 52 -5.90 -12.13 9.22
CA ALA A 52 -6.72 -13.34 9.35
C ALA A 52 -6.93 -13.84 10.81
N LYS A 53 -6.15 -13.37 11.79
CA LYS A 53 -6.25 -13.79 13.20
C LYS A 53 -6.39 -12.66 14.23
N ALA A 54 -6.13 -11.40 13.88
CA ALA A 54 -6.01 -10.30 14.84
C ALA A 54 -6.90 -9.08 14.54
N GLY A 55 -7.75 -9.15 13.52
CA GLY A 55 -8.50 -7.98 13.04
C GLY A 55 -7.63 -7.05 12.19
N LYS A 56 -8.04 -5.78 12.07
CA LYS A 56 -7.33 -4.77 11.29
C LYS A 56 -5.98 -4.44 11.91
N ALA A 57 -4.90 -4.54 11.12
CA ALA A 57 -3.54 -4.20 11.54
C ALA A 57 -2.96 -3.09 10.66
N GLU A 58 -2.28 -2.11 11.25
CA GLU A 58 -1.51 -1.13 10.49
C GLU A 58 -0.12 -1.67 10.17
N ARG A 59 0.26 -1.59 8.90
CA ARG A 59 1.59 -1.95 8.40
C ARG A 59 2.24 -0.79 7.68
N LEU A 60 3.53 -0.61 7.91
CA LEU A 60 4.37 0.29 7.13
C LEU A 60 5.08 -0.52 6.05
N VAL A 61 4.86 -0.15 4.80
CA VAL A 61 5.40 -0.84 3.61
C VAL A 61 5.98 0.18 2.64
N ARG A 62 6.93 -0.23 1.80
CA ARG A 62 7.45 0.67 0.76
C ARG A 62 6.41 0.86 -0.33
N ALA A 63 6.38 2.02 -0.96
CA ALA A 63 5.50 2.28 -2.11
C ALA A 63 5.64 1.24 -3.22
N ALA A 64 6.85 0.71 -3.45
CA ALA A 64 7.13 -0.33 -4.45
C ALA A 64 6.55 -1.72 -4.09
N GLU A 65 6.18 -1.94 -2.81
CA GLU A 65 5.59 -3.19 -2.30
C GLU A 65 4.06 -3.11 -2.23
N VAL A 66 3.49 -2.06 -2.78
CA VAL A 66 2.06 -1.82 -2.83
C VAL A 66 1.64 -1.87 -4.29
N GLU A 67 0.43 -2.36 -4.54
CA GLU A 67 -0.22 -2.30 -5.85
C GLU A 67 -1.61 -1.71 -5.65
N VAL A 68 -1.87 -0.53 -6.25
CA VAL A 68 -3.20 0.10 -6.17
C VAL A 68 -4.24 -0.80 -6.84
N VAL A 69 -5.44 -0.86 -6.29
CA VAL A 69 -6.55 -1.62 -6.88
C VAL A 69 -7.56 -0.61 -7.39
N GLU A 70 -7.84 -0.62 -8.69
CA GLU A 70 -8.98 0.12 -9.24
C GLU A 70 -10.27 -0.56 -8.77
N GLU A 71 -11.28 0.23 -8.40
CA GLU A 71 -12.59 -0.33 -8.10
C GLU A 71 -13.10 -1.11 -9.31
N GLY A 72 -13.35 -2.41 -9.13
CA GLY A 72 -13.83 -3.31 -10.18
C GLY A 72 -12.78 -4.28 -10.75
N VAL A 73 -11.50 -4.21 -10.36
CA VAL A 73 -10.46 -5.12 -10.85
C VAL A 73 -10.17 -6.24 -9.83
N THR A 74 -10.63 -7.46 -10.15
CA THR A 74 -10.24 -8.66 -9.41
C THR A 74 -8.89 -9.16 -9.93
N ARG A 75 -7.90 -9.29 -9.05
CA ARG A 75 -6.63 -9.95 -9.38
C ARG A 75 -6.93 -11.44 -9.66
N GLN A 76 -6.75 -11.88 -10.90
CA GLN A 76 -6.73 -13.31 -11.19
C GLN A 76 -5.48 -13.89 -10.51
N ALA A 77 -5.70 -14.89 -9.67
CA ALA A 77 -4.69 -15.65 -8.95
C ALA A 77 -3.80 -16.46 -9.92
#